data_AF-A0A7S1UWX0-F1
#
_entry.id   AF-A0A7S1UWX0-F1
#
_cell.length_a   1.000
_cell.length_b   1.000
_cell.length_c   1.000
_cell.angle_alpha   90.00
_cell.angle_beta   90.00
_cell.angle_gamma   90.00
#
_symmetry.space_group_name_H-M   'P 1'
#
loop_
_entity.id
_entity.type
_entity.pdbx_description
1 polymer ?
#
loop_
_entity_poly.entity_id
_entity_poly.type
_entity_poly.pdbx_seq_one_letter_code
_entity_poly.pdbx_strand_id
1 'polypeptide(L)'
;DKITKYGFFTTMWDGALGNWVSNIVGHYPWFVVNNYLESVLPKASTRWRKITRRALIGFCASVVSDCCSNGIRVVKTFKQTSDDSMTYVEAIAKLVESSGVIGLLFRGLGTKIVSNALSSIIFSIFWKMLMDKFQQRKKAEEEAKAAAEEAKAE
;
A
#
# COMPACT_ATOMS: atom_id res chain seq x y z
N ASP A 1 4.61 21.41 23.05
CA ASP A 1 4.65 20.96 21.64
C ASP A 1 6.04 20.62 21.15
N LYS A 2 6.17 19.50 20.43
CA LYS A 2 7.43 19.05 19.79
C LYS A 2 8.04 20.12 18.87
N ILE A 3 7.19 20.84 18.12
CA ILE A 3 7.62 21.89 17.18
C ILE A 3 8.36 23.01 17.91
N THR A 4 7.84 23.45 19.06
CA THR A 4 8.47 24.51 19.86
C THR A 4 9.78 24.05 20.50
N LYS A 5 9.91 22.76 20.83
CA LYS A 5 11.12 22.19 21.45
C LYS A 5 12.24 21.89 20.46
N TYR A 6 11.91 21.30 19.32
CA TYR A 6 12.90 20.72 18.40
C TYR A 6 12.99 21.45 17.06
N GLY A 7 12.03 22.33 16.75
CA GLY A 7 11.93 23.05 15.49
C GLY A 7 10.92 22.43 14.53
N PHE A 8 10.46 23.22 13.56
CA PHE A 8 9.45 22.83 12.59
C PHE A 8 9.96 21.74 11.62
N PHE A 9 11.07 21.99 10.93
CA PHE A 9 11.59 21.09 9.89
C PHE A 9 12.07 19.74 10.44
N THR A 10 12.73 19.78 11.59
CA THR A 10 13.22 18.58 12.30
C THR A 10 12.06 17.69 12.75
N THR A 11 10.99 18.28 13.30
CA THR A 11 9.80 17.54 13.73
C THR A 11 9.04 16.95 12.55
N MET A 12 8.89 17.68 11.44
CA MET A 12 8.18 17.19 10.25
C MET A 12 8.91 16.04 9.55
N TRP A 13 10.24 16.06 9.54
CA TRP A 13 11.05 15.02 8.91
C TRP A 13 11.41 13.86 9.88
N ASP A 14 10.94 13.94 11.12
CA ASP A 14 11.15 12.91 12.12
C ASP A 14 10.45 11.62 11.67
N GLY A 15 11.24 10.59 11.35
CA GLY A 15 10.72 9.33 10.79
C GLY A 15 10.89 9.16 9.28
N ALA A 16 11.41 10.16 8.54
CA ALA A 16 11.59 10.06 7.09
C ALA A 16 12.50 8.90 6.66
N LEU A 17 13.61 8.67 7.38
CA LEU A 17 14.50 7.54 7.12
C LEU A 17 13.77 6.19 7.30
N GLY A 18 13.05 6.03 8.40
CA GLY A 18 12.24 4.84 8.67
C GLY A 18 11.15 4.63 7.62
N ASN A 19 10.58 5.70 7.06
CA ASN A 19 9.66 5.61 5.93
C ASN A 19 10.35 5.06 4.67
N TRP A 20 11.52 5.61 4.34
CA TRP A 20 12.29 5.22 3.16
C TRP A 20 12.73 3.76 3.23
N VAL A 21 13.33 3.35 4.36
CA VAL A 21 13.74 1.96 4.59
C VAL A 21 12.54 1.02 4.59
N SER A 22 11.42 1.41 5.23
CA SER A 22 10.19 0.61 5.22
C SER A 22 9.65 0.36 3.81
N ASN A 23 9.77 1.33 2.90
CA ASN A 23 9.30 1.17 1.53
C ASN A 23 10.22 0.22 0.75
N ILE A 24 11.54 0.37 0.89
CA ILE A 24 12.52 -0.56 0.32
C ILE A 24 12.22 -1.99 0.77
N VAL A 25 12.16 -2.21 2.09
CA VAL A 25 11.94 -3.54 2.68
C VAL A 25 10.54 -4.08 2.41
N GLY A 26 9.57 -3.23 2.04
CA GLY A 26 8.28 -3.69 1.52
C GLY A 26 8.37 -4.12 0.04
N HIS A 27 8.93 -3.27 -0.82
CA HIS A 27 8.91 -3.50 -2.26
C HIS A 27 9.75 -4.70 -2.70
N TYR A 28 10.96 -4.87 -2.16
CA TYR A 28 11.84 -5.95 -2.59
C TYR A 28 11.23 -7.35 -2.36
N PRO A 29 10.79 -7.71 -1.14
CA PRO A 29 10.11 -8.99 -0.91
C PRO A 29 8.86 -9.16 -1.75
N TRP A 30 8.08 -8.09 -1.95
CA TRP A 30 6.90 -8.14 -2.80
C TRP A 30 7.23 -8.60 -4.22
N PHE A 31 8.24 -7.98 -4.86
CA PHE A 31 8.65 -8.33 -6.21
C PHE A 31 9.22 -9.75 -6.30
N VAL A 32 10.04 -10.14 -5.33
CA VAL A 32 10.61 -11.50 -5.28
C VAL A 32 9.49 -12.54 -5.22
N VAL A 33 8.54 -12.39 -4.29
CA VAL A 33 7.43 -13.34 -4.14
C VAL A 33 6.50 -13.32 -5.34
N ASN A 34 6.18 -12.14 -5.87
CA ASN A 34 5.35 -12.02 -7.06
C ASN A 34 5.97 -12.75 -8.26
N ASN A 35 7.25 -12.51 -8.53
CA ASN A 35 7.95 -13.10 -9.68
C ASN A 35 8.15 -14.62 -9.51
N TYR A 36 8.46 -15.06 -8.28
CA TYR A 36 8.60 -16.48 -7.96
C TYR A 36 7.26 -17.24 -8.11
N LEU A 37 6.18 -16.73 -7.53
CA LEU A 37 4.87 -17.37 -7.66
C LEU A 37 4.35 -17.31 -9.11
N GLU A 38 4.71 -16.28 -9.86
CA GLU A 38 4.36 -16.17 -11.27
C GLU A 38 5.07 -17.21 -12.15
N SER A 39 6.30 -17.61 -11.82
CA SER A 39 7.05 -18.65 -12.55
C SER A 39 6.63 -20.07 -12.18
N VAL A 40 6.28 -20.30 -10.90
CA VAL A 40 5.93 -21.64 -10.40
C VAL A 40 4.48 -22.02 -10.69
N LEU A 41 3.54 -21.06 -10.62
CA LEU A 41 2.12 -21.38 -10.74
C LEU A 41 1.67 -21.56 -12.20
N PRO A 42 0.91 -22.62 -12.51
CA PRO A 42 0.48 -22.93 -13.88
C PRO A 42 -0.35 -21.80 -14.48
N LYS A 43 -0.18 -21.60 -15.79
CA LYS A 43 -0.92 -20.57 -16.53
C LYS A 43 -2.39 -20.96 -16.62
N ALA A 44 -3.27 -20.09 -16.14
CA ALA A 44 -4.71 -20.29 -16.23
C ALA A 44 -5.22 -20.00 -17.65
N SER A 45 -6.12 -20.85 -18.15
CA SER A 45 -6.73 -20.71 -19.48
C SER A 45 -7.94 -19.75 -19.48
N THR A 46 -8.86 -19.90 -18.51
CA THR A 46 -10.10 -19.11 -18.40
C THR A 46 -9.88 -17.71 -17.83
N ARG A 47 -10.62 -16.70 -18.33
CA ARG A 47 -10.58 -15.30 -17.87
C ARG A 47 -10.67 -15.15 -16.35
N TRP A 48 -11.65 -15.77 -15.71
CA TRP A 48 -11.83 -15.72 -14.26
C TRP A 48 -10.67 -16.34 -13.48
N ARG A 49 -10.18 -17.50 -13.95
CA ARG A 49 -9.01 -18.17 -13.34
C ARG A 49 -7.74 -17.33 -13.44
N LYS A 50 -7.54 -16.59 -14.54
CA LYS A 50 -6.41 -15.64 -14.69
C LYS A 50 -6.48 -14.51 -13.66
N ILE A 51 -7.67 -13.94 -13.46
CA ILE A 51 -7.91 -12.86 -12.48
C ILE A 51 -7.67 -13.38 -11.06
N THR A 52 -8.28 -14.50 -10.69
CA THR A 52 -8.11 -15.10 -9.35
C THR A 52 -6.67 -15.47 -9.07
N ARG A 53 -5.96 -16.09 -10.04
CA ARG A 53 -4.52 -16.38 -9.92
C ARG A 53 -3.72 -15.11 -9.63
N ARG A 54 -3.93 -14.05 -10.42
CA ARG A 54 -3.18 -12.79 -10.23
C ARG A 54 -3.49 -12.14 -8.87
N ALA A 55 -4.76 -12.17 -8.46
CA ALA A 55 -5.18 -11.65 -7.16
C ALA A 55 -4.53 -12.41 -5.99
N LEU A 56 -4.50 -13.75 -6.05
CA LEU A 56 -3.88 -14.57 -5.00
C LEU A 56 -2.35 -14.37 -4.94
N ILE A 57 -1.67 -14.32 -6.09
CA ILE A 57 -0.23 -14.04 -6.14
C ILE A 57 0.06 -12.67 -5.51
N GLY A 58 -0.69 -11.64 -5.92
CA GLY A 58 -0.54 -10.29 -5.38
C GLY A 58 -0.81 -10.24 -3.87
N PHE A 59 -1.82 -10.95 -3.39
CA PHE A 59 -2.15 -11.04 -1.97
C PHE A 59 -1.03 -11.71 -1.17
N CYS A 60 -0.51 -12.87 -1.61
CA CYS A 60 0.60 -13.54 -0.96
C CYS A 60 1.86 -12.67 -0.93
N ALA A 61 2.18 -12.00 -2.05
CA ALA A 61 3.30 -11.06 -2.11
C ALA A 61 3.14 -9.90 -1.12
N SER A 62 1.92 -9.35 -1.00
CA SER A 62 1.60 -8.30 -0.03
C SER A 62 1.75 -8.78 1.42
N VAL A 63 1.27 -9.98 1.76
CA VAL A 63 1.42 -10.53 3.12
C VAL A 63 2.89 -10.68 3.50
N VAL A 64 3.72 -11.23 2.61
CA VAL A 64 5.17 -11.41 2.89
C VAL A 64 5.86 -10.05 3.03
N SER A 65 5.56 -9.10 2.15
CA SER A 65 6.06 -7.71 2.26
C SER A 65 5.65 -7.04 3.59
N ASP A 66 4.41 -7.24 4.02
CA ASP A 66 3.93 -6.69 5.28
C ASP A 66 4.67 -7.33 6.46
N CYS A 67 4.89 -8.64 6.46
CA CYS A 67 5.71 -9.31 7.47
C CYS A 67 7.14 -8.74 7.56
N CYS A 68 7.80 -8.52 6.43
CA CYS A 68 9.17 -8.00 6.39
C CYS A 68 9.26 -6.52 6.80
N SER A 69 8.28 -5.70 6.42
CA SER A 69 8.30 -4.26 6.66
C SER A 69 7.65 -3.84 7.99
N ASN A 70 6.87 -4.71 8.65
CA ASN A 70 6.07 -4.33 9.82
C ASN A 70 6.93 -3.81 10.98
N GLY A 71 8.03 -4.49 11.32
CA GLY A 71 8.90 -4.07 12.42
C GLY A 71 9.45 -2.65 12.23
N ILE A 72 9.89 -2.31 11.01
CA ILE A 72 10.37 -0.97 10.67
C ILE A 72 9.24 0.06 10.80
N ARG A 73 8.03 -0.30 10.36
CA ARG A 73 6.86 0.57 10.50
C ARG A 73 6.51 0.80 11.96
N VAL A 74 6.54 -0.23 12.81
CA VAL A 74 6.28 -0.13 14.26
C VAL A 74 7.29 0.82 14.91
N VAL A 75 8.59 0.64 14.64
CA VAL A 75 9.64 1.52 15.16
C VAL A 75 9.47 2.96 14.67
N LYS A 76 9.19 3.14 13.37
CA LYS A 76 8.92 4.46 12.77
C LYS A 76 7.74 5.13 13.46
N THR A 77 6.61 4.45 13.59
CA THR A 77 5.41 5.03 14.21
C THR A 77 5.66 5.34 15.67
N PHE A 78 6.35 4.47 16.42
CA PHE A 78 6.67 4.71 17.82
C PHE A 78 7.50 5.98 18.01
N LYS A 79 8.55 6.18 17.19
CA LYS A 79 9.34 7.42 17.19
C LYS A 79 8.50 8.65 16.81
N GLN A 80 7.65 8.53 15.79
CA GLN A 80 6.81 9.62 15.31
C GLN A 80 5.73 10.07 16.32
N THR A 81 5.15 9.12 17.06
CA THR A 81 4.08 9.40 18.02
C THR A 81 4.58 9.70 19.42
N SER A 82 5.86 9.47 19.72
CA SER A 82 6.43 9.79 21.02
C SER A 82 6.52 11.30 21.22
N ASP A 83 6.36 11.79 22.45
CA ASP A 83 6.48 13.22 22.77
C ASP A 83 7.92 13.73 22.73
N ASP A 84 8.87 12.85 23.01
CA ASP A 84 10.30 13.16 22.98
C ASP A 84 10.93 12.79 21.64
N SER A 85 11.95 13.58 21.25
CA SER A 85 12.86 13.24 20.17
C SER A 85 13.70 12.05 20.62
N MET A 86 13.60 10.92 19.92
CA MET A 86 14.42 9.74 20.17
C MET A 86 15.05 9.22 18.89
N THR A 87 16.21 8.59 19.01
CA THR A 87 16.87 7.86 17.94
C THR A 87 16.14 6.55 17.65
N TYR A 88 16.43 5.94 16.50
CA TYR A 88 15.87 4.63 16.15
C TYR A 88 16.33 3.52 17.10
N VAL A 89 17.56 3.61 17.62
CA VAL A 89 18.12 2.63 18.56
C VAL A 89 17.37 2.69 19.90
N GLU A 90 17.12 3.89 20.41
CA GLU A 90 16.33 4.09 21.62
C GLU A 90 14.88 3.63 21.43
N ALA A 91 14.27 3.92 20.28
CA ALA A 91 12.93 3.45 19.95
C ALA A 91 12.85 1.91 19.95
N ILE A 92 13.84 1.24 19.36
CA ILE A 92 13.92 -0.23 19.36
C ILE A 92 14.09 -0.76 20.79
N ALA A 93 15.01 -0.20 21.57
CA ALA A 93 15.25 -0.62 22.96
C ALA A 93 13.96 -0.54 23.80
N LYS A 94 13.26 0.61 23.76
CA LYS A 94 11.98 0.81 24.46
C LYS A 94 10.88 -0.14 23.97
N LEU A 95 10.82 -0.43 22.68
CA LEU A 95 9.83 -1.37 22.11
C LEU A 95 10.09 -2.81 22.53
N VAL A 96 11.35 -3.23 22.54
CA VAL A 96 11.76 -4.57 22.99
C VAL A 96 11.51 -4.73 24.48
N GLU A 97 11.81 -3.72 25.30
CA GLU A 97 11.51 -3.72 26.73
C GLU A 97 10.01 -3.81 27.02
N SER A 98 9.19 -3.05 26.30
CA SER A 98 7.74 -2.99 26.54
C SER A 98 6.93 -4.15 25.97
N SER A 99 7.36 -4.72 24.83
CA SER A 99 6.54 -5.70 24.10
C SER A 99 7.33 -6.88 23.51
N GLY A 100 8.63 -6.96 23.81
CA GLY A 100 9.52 -7.99 23.29
C GLY A 100 9.76 -7.88 21.78
N VAL A 101 10.61 -8.78 21.28
CA VAL A 101 10.94 -8.85 19.85
C VAL A 101 9.72 -9.27 19.01
N ILE A 102 8.87 -10.16 19.55
CA ILE A 102 7.63 -10.58 18.88
C ILE A 102 6.67 -9.40 18.74
N GLY A 103 6.50 -8.60 19.79
CA GLY A 103 5.69 -7.38 19.73
C GLY A 103 6.26 -6.39 18.73
N LEU A 104 7.58 -6.16 18.72
CA LEU A 104 8.21 -5.27 17.75
C LEU A 104 7.92 -5.70 16.30
N LEU A 105 8.01 -7.00 15.99
CA LEU A 105 7.87 -7.50 14.61
C LEU A 105 6.41 -7.67 14.16
N PHE A 106 5.50 -8.11 15.03
CA PHE A 106 4.16 -8.55 14.65
C PHE A 106 3.02 -7.66 15.16
N ARG A 107 3.30 -6.63 15.96
CA ARG A 107 2.27 -5.73 16.48
C ARG A 107 1.45 -5.12 15.36
N GLY A 108 0.14 -5.28 15.45
CA GLY A 108 -0.83 -4.74 14.49
C GLY A 108 -0.77 -5.35 13.09
N LEU A 109 0.03 -6.39 12.85
CA LEU A 109 0.20 -6.98 11.52
C LEU A 109 -1.12 -7.55 10.97
N GLY A 110 -1.87 -8.29 11.80
CA GLY A 110 -3.15 -8.87 11.38
C GLY A 110 -4.15 -7.81 10.93
N THR A 111 -4.31 -6.74 11.74
CA THR A 111 -5.16 -5.60 11.37
C THR A 111 -4.69 -4.96 10.07
N LYS A 112 -3.38 -4.77 9.88
CA LYS A 112 -2.82 -4.20 8.65
C LYS A 112 -3.15 -5.04 7.42
N ILE A 113 -2.95 -6.36 7.48
CA ILE A 113 -3.24 -7.27 6.36
C ILE A 113 -4.72 -7.19 5.99
N VAL A 114 -5.62 -7.23 6.99
CA VAL A 114 -7.07 -7.14 6.76
C VAL A 114 -7.45 -5.77 6.21
N SER A 115 -6.96 -4.68 6.80
CA SER A 115 -7.21 -3.33 6.31
C SER A 115 -6.72 -3.14 4.87
N ASN A 116 -5.51 -3.59 4.54
CA ASN A 116 -4.97 -3.50 3.19
C ASN A 116 -5.82 -4.30 2.18
N ALA A 117 -6.30 -5.49 2.56
CA ALA A 117 -7.18 -6.30 1.73
C ALA A 117 -8.54 -5.60 1.49
N LEU A 118 -9.16 -5.08 2.55
CA LEU A 118 -10.42 -4.34 2.46
C LEU A 118 -10.27 -3.07 1.63
N SER A 119 -9.22 -2.27 1.86
CA SER A 119 -8.92 -1.07 1.07
C SER A 119 -8.75 -1.41 -0.41
N SER A 120 -8.11 -2.53 -0.74
CA SER A 120 -7.93 -2.97 -2.13
C SER A 120 -9.25 -3.35 -2.81
N ILE A 121 -10.17 -4.01 -2.08
CA ILE A 121 -11.51 -4.35 -2.59
C ILE A 121 -12.33 -3.09 -2.83
N ILE A 122 -12.38 -2.21 -1.83
CA ILE A 122 -13.10 -0.93 -1.90
C ILE A 122 -12.58 -0.11 -3.07
N PHE A 123 -11.26 0.08 -3.17
CA PHE A 123 -10.63 0.78 -4.29
C PHE A 123 -11.03 0.18 -5.64
N SER A 124 -10.99 -1.15 -5.78
CA SER A 124 -11.34 -1.81 -7.04
C SER A 124 -12.79 -1.56 -7.47
N ILE A 125 -13.73 -1.56 -6.52
CA ILE A 125 -15.15 -1.27 -6.79
C ILE A 125 -15.33 0.19 -7.19
N PHE A 126 -14.83 1.12 -6.38
CA PHE A 126 -14.95 2.56 -6.65
C PHE A 126 -14.29 2.95 -7.98
N TRP A 127 -13.09 2.40 -8.24
CA TRP A 127 -12.37 2.65 -9.49
C TRP A 127 -13.17 2.17 -10.69
N LYS A 128 -13.76 0.97 -10.62
CA LYS A 128 -14.61 0.44 -11.70
C LYS A 128 -15.83 1.33 -11.93
N MET A 129 -16.52 1.77 -10.88
CA MET A 129 -17.65 2.69 -10.99
C MET A 129 -17.28 4.02 -11.66
N LEU A 130 -16.13 4.59 -11.31
CA LEU A 130 -15.63 5.82 -11.93
C LEU A 130 -15.26 5.61 -13.41
N MET A 131 -14.58 4.50 -13.72
CA MET A 131 -14.21 4.12 -15.09
C MET A 131 -15.45 3.94 -15.97
N ASP A 132 -16.47 3.23 -15.48
CA ASP A 132 -17.71 3.01 -16.22
C ASP A 132 -18.40 4.36 -16.53
N LYS A 133 -18.44 5.28 -15.55
CA LYS A 133 -18.96 6.65 -15.76
C LYS A 133 -18.14 7.43 -16.79
N PHE A 134 -16.81 7.35 -16.75
CA PHE A 134 -15.96 8.04 -17.72
C PHE A 134 -16.12 7.47 -19.13
N GLN A 135 -16.27 6.16 -19.28
CA GLN A 135 -16.50 5.52 -20.58
C GLN A 135 -17.86 5.90 -21.17
N GLN A 136 -18.92 5.91 -20.35
CA GLN A 136 -20.24 6.37 -20.79
C GLN A 136 -20.22 7.83 -21.26
N ARG A 137 -19.54 8.71 -20.51
CA ARG A 137 -19.38 10.12 -20.90
C ARG A 137 -18.63 10.27 -22.22
N LYS A 138 -17.51 9.57 -22.40
CA LYS A 138 -16.75 9.59 -23.65
C LYS A 138 -17.59 9.13 -24.84
N LYS A 139 -18.34 8.05 -24.68
CA LYS A 139 -19.23 7.51 -25.72
C LYS A 139 -20.32 8.52 -26.10
N ALA A 140 -20.93 9.18 -25.12
CA ALA A 140 -21.93 10.22 -25.37
C ALA A 140 -21.33 11.46 -26.07
N GLU A 141 -20.11 11.87 -25.70
CA GLU A 141 -19.38 12.96 -26.35
C GLU A 141 -19.01 12.61 -27.81
N GLU A 142 -18.65 11.36 -28.09
CA GLU A 142 -18.39 10.85 -29.45
C GLU A 142 -19.66 10.81 -30.31
N GLU A 143 -20.77 10.29 -29.78
CA GLU A 143 -22.07 10.26 -30.46
C GLU A 143 -22.59 11.67 -30.76
N ALA A 144 -22.46 12.62 -29.83
CA ALA A 144 -22.85 14.01 -30.04
C ALA A 144 -22.00 14.72 -31.11
N LYS A 145 -20.69 14.42 -31.19
CA LYS A 145 -19.81 14.95 -32.24
C LYS A 145 -20.16 14.40 -33.61
N ALA A 146 -20.42 13.09 -33.73
CA ALA A 146 -20.84 12.47 -34.98
C ALA A 146 -22.14 13.08 -35.50
N ALA A 147 -23.15 13.22 -34.64
CA ALA A 147 -24.43 13.84 -35.01
C ALA A 147 -24.26 15.31 -35.45
N ALA A 148 -23.35 16.07 -34.82
CA ALA A 148 -23.09 17.45 -35.20
C ALA A 148 -22.28 17.59 -36.50
N GLU A 149 -21.50 16.59 -36.89
CA GLU A 149 -20.81 16.53 -38.19
C GLU A 149 -21.79 16.15 -39.30
N GLU A 150 -22.67 15.17 -39.08
CA GLU A 150 -23.74 14.80 -40.02
C GLU A 150 -24.67 15.98 -40.29
N ALA A 151 -25.13 16.69 -39.25
CA ALA A 151 -25.98 17.87 -39.40
C ALA A 151 -25.30 19.09 -40.08
N LYS A 152 -23.98 19.09 -40.24
CA LYS A 152 -23.24 20.10 -41.01
C LYS A 152 -22.98 19.68 -42.45
N ALA A 153 -23.13 18.40 -42.76
CA ALA A 153 -22.93 17.85 -44.09
C ALA A 153 -24.22 17.85 -44.93
N GLU A 154 -25.38 17.96 -44.28
CA GLU A 154 -26.70 18.29 -44.88
C GLU A 154 -26.88 19.80 -45.10
#